data_AF-A0A662DX46-F1
#
_entry.id   AF-A0A662DX46-F1
#
_cell.length_a   1.000
_cell.length_b   1.000
_cell.length_c   1.000
_cell.angle_alpha   90.00
_cell.angle_beta   90.00
_cell.angle_gamma   90.00
#
_symmetry.space_group_name_H-M   'P 1'
#
loop_
_entity.id
_entity.type
_entity.pdbx_description
1 polymer ?
#
loop_
_entity_poly.entity_id
_entity_poly.type
_entity_poly.pdbx_seq_one_letter_code
_entity_poly.pdbx_strand_id
1 'polypeptide(L)'
;EKYIIPGETADGAMMFLPAEAVFAEIHAHHPDLVDFAQHRRVWMVSPTTLMAILTTAGAVLKDEATRRQVHIIQQHLRALSGDFGRFQERMDKLAKHIDLAHRDVKEVHTSAGKISSRFTKIEKVELEDGEQTTAGLLKDSED
;
A
#
# COMPACT_ATOMS: atom_id res chain seq x y z
N GLU A 1 -4.76 20.48 17.79
CA GLU A 1 -3.60 21.20 17.23
C GLU A 1 -2.31 20.78 17.96
N LYS A 2 -1.82 19.54 17.76
CA LYS A 2 -0.72 18.99 18.57
C LYS A 2 0.67 19.10 17.92
N TYR A 3 0.74 19.26 16.59
CA TYR A 3 1.98 19.09 15.83
C TYR A 3 2.41 20.32 15.00
N ILE A 4 1.50 21.27 14.78
CA ILE A 4 1.77 22.53 14.09
C ILE A 4 1.46 23.64 15.08
N ILE A 5 2.48 24.11 15.79
CA ILE A 5 2.40 25.07 16.88
C ILE A 5 3.13 26.35 16.44
N PRO A 6 2.42 27.49 16.28
CA PRO A 6 3.04 28.75 15.85
C PRO A 6 4.17 29.18 16.79
N GLY A 7 5.33 29.51 16.22
CA GLY A 7 6.51 29.96 16.97
C GLY A 7 7.34 28.83 17.62
N GLU A 8 6.87 27.58 17.59
CA GLU A 8 7.61 26.43 18.14
C GLU A 8 7.99 25.43 17.04
N THR A 9 7.04 25.07 16.16
CA THR A 9 7.29 24.15 15.05
C THR A 9 7.28 24.88 13.70
N ALA A 10 7.72 24.19 12.65
CA ALA A 10 7.61 24.71 11.29
C ALA A 10 6.16 24.98 10.88
N ASP A 11 6.00 25.76 9.80
CA ASP A 11 4.69 26.11 9.27
C ASP A 11 3.95 24.96 8.56
N GLY A 12 4.39 23.73 8.75
CA GLY A 12 3.58 22.56 8.49
C GLY A 12 4.33 21.30 8.82
N ALA A 13 3.66 20.16 8.65
CA ALA A 13 4.19 18.87 9.00
C ALA A 13 4.45 18.02 7.75
N MET A 14 5.45 17.15 7.83
CA MET A 14 5.65 16.09 6.85
C MET A 14 5.08 14.79 7.42
N MET A 15 4.15 14.17 6.70
CA MET A 15 3.61 12.86 7.03
C MET A 15 4.37 11.80 6.23
N PHE A 16 5.20 11.04 6.92
CA PHE A 16 6.01 10.01 6.29
C PHE A 16 5.21 8.74 5.99
N LEU A 17 5.19 8.34 4.73
CA LEU A 17 4.59 7.12 4.21
C LEU A 17 5.71 6.15 3.79
N PRO A 18 5.96 5.08 4.57
CA PRO A 18 7.16 4.27 4.39
C PRO A 18 7.15 3.38 3.14
N ALA A 19 5.98 3.04 2.62
CA ALA A 19 5.83 2.25 1.41
C ALA A 19 5.57 3.16 0.20
N GLU A 20 6.50 3.15 -0.76
CA GLU A 20 6.41 3.97 -1.98
C GLU A 20 5.16 3.62 -2.80
N ALA A 21 4.79 2.34 -2.85
CA ALA A 21 3.58 1.88 -3.53
C ALA A 21 2.29 2.50 -2.92
N VAL A 22 2.23 2.62 -1.59
CA VAL A 22 1.10 3.25 -0.90
C VAL A 22 1.07 4.75 -1.17
N PHE A 23 2.24 5.41 -1.16
CA PHE A 23 2.35 6.82 -1.53
C PHE A 23 1.85 7.06 -2.97
N ALA A 24 2.28 6.23 -3.92
CA ALA A 24 1.86 6.30 -5.31
C ALA A 24 0.36 6.03 -5.48
N GLU A 25 -0.18 5.02 -4.81
CA GLU A 25 -1.60 4.67 -4.81
C GLU A 25 -2.47 5.83 -4.30
N ILE A 26 -2.07 6.46 -3.19
CA ILE A 26 -2.75 7.63 -2.63
C ILE A 26 -2.76 8.79 -3.63
N HIS A 27 -1.63 9.09 -4.27
CA HIS A 27 -1.55 10.20 -5.22
C HIS A 27 -2.28 9.89 -6.54
N ALA A 28 -2.37 8.62 -6.95
CA ALA A 28 -3.04 8.21 -8.17
C ALA A 28 -4.56 8.13 -8.03
N HIS A 29 -5.06 7.65 -6.89
CA HIS A 29 -6.47 7.28 -6.74
C HIS A 29 -7.20 8.01 -5.60
N HIS A 30 -6.50 8.75 -4.74
CA HIS A 30 -7.08 9.47 -3.60
C HIS A 30 -6.66 10.95 -3.54
N PRO A 31 -6.92 11.75 -4.60
CA PRO A 31 -6.52 13.16 -4.65
C PRO A 31 -7.24 14.01 -3.58
N ASP A 32 -8.45 13.63 -3.20
CA ASP A 32 -9.21 14.27 -2.13
C ASP A 32 -8.51 14.17 -0.77
N LEU A 33 -7.86 13.03 -0.49
CA LEU A 33 -7.04 12.84 0.71
C LEU A 33 -5.76 13.69 0.66
N VAL A 34 -5.15 13.79 -0.53
CA VAL A 34 -3.97 14.66 -0.75
C VAL A 34 -4.34 16.12 -0.49
N ASP A 35 -5.43 16.58 -1.06
CA ASP A 35 -5.92 17.95 -0.88
C ASP A 35 -6.28 18.21 0.58
N PHE A 36 -6.96 17.27 1.23
CA PHE A 36 -7.29 17.37 2.66
C PHE A 36 -6.04 17.54 3.54
N ALA A 37 -4.97 16.79 3.24
CA ALA A 37 -3.71 16.90 3.96
C ALA A 37 -3.04 18.25 3.70
N GLN A 38 -2.99 18.70 2.45
CA GLN A 38 -2.41 20.00 2.08
C GLN A 38 -3.15 21.17 2.73
N HIS A 39 -4.48 21.16 2.77
CA HIS A 39 -5.27 22.18 3.46
C HIS A 39 -4.98 22.25 4.96
N ARG A 40 -4.49 21.16 5.56
CA ARG A 40 -4.04 21.09 6.95
C ARG A 40 -2.56 21.38 7.12
N ARG A 41 -1.87 21.86 6.08
CA ARG A 41 -0.41 22.10 6.06
C ARG A 41 0.36 20.80 6.38
N VAL A 42 -0.14 19.67 5.89
CA VAL A 42 0.53 18.37 5.99
C VAL A 42 0.91 17.89 4.60
N TRP A 43 2.22 17.73 4.36
CA TRP A 43 2.72 17.16 3.12
C TRP A 43 3.02 15.68 3.32
N MET A 44 2.35 14.83 2.56
CA MET A 44 2.71 13.42 2.50
C MET A 44 4.03 13.26 1.77
N VAL A 45 4.93 12.46 2.33
CA VAL A 45 6.26 12.21 1.77
C VAL A 45 6.58 10.72 1.87
N SER A 46 7.13 10.17 0.81
CA SER A 46 7.73 8.85 0.71
C SER A 46 9.22 8.88 1.07
N PRO A 47 9.91 7.72 1.20
CA PRO A 47 11.37 7.68 1.35
C PRO A 47 12.08 8.51 0.27
N THR A 48 11.66 8.37 -0.99
CA THR A 48 12.31 9.03 -2.11
C THR A 48 12.10 10.55 -2.09
N THR A 49 10.87 11.00 -1.83
CA THR A 49 10.54 12.44 -1.80
C THR A 49 11.11 13.13 -0.57
N LEU A 50 11.12 12.48 0.60
CA LEU A 50 11.78 13.01 1.78
C LEU A 50 13.29 13.16 1.57
N MET A 51 13.93 12.18 0.93
CA MET A 51 15.35 12.28 0.57
C MET A 51 15.65 13.42 -0.39
N ALA A 52 14.77 13.67 -1.37
CA ALA A 52 14.90 14.82 -2.26
C ALA A 52 14.81 16.15 -1.48
N ILE A 53 13.83 16.27 -0.57
CA ILE A 53 13.67 17.46 0.28
C ILE A 53 14.90 17.67 1.17
N LEU A 54 15.38 16.63 1.86
CA LEU A 54 16.56 16.71 2.72
C LEU A 54 17.82 17.09 1.95
N THR A 55 17.97 16.60 0.73
CA THR A 55 19.10 16.94 -0.15
C THR A 55 19.06 18.42 -0.52
N THR A 56 17.91 18.93 -0.95
CA THR A 56 17.74 20.35 -1.30
C THR A 56 17.92 21.24 -0.06
N ALA A 57 17.31 20.89 1.08
CA ALA A 57 17.47 21.63 2.32
C ALA A 57 18.94 21.65 2.79
N GLY A 58 19.63 20.50 2.72
CA GLY A 58 21.05 20.41 3.04
C GLY A 58 21.93 21.26 2.12
N ALA A 59 21.58 21.37 0.84
CA ALA A 59 22.28 22.24 -0.11
C ALA A 59 22.06 23.73 0.21
N VAL A 60 20.83 24.14 0.53
CA VAL A 60 20.51 25.53 0.93
C VAL A 60 21.24 25.89 2.24
N LEU A 61 21.20 25.00 3.23
CA LEU A 61 21.91 25.21 4.50
C LEU A 61 23.42 25.27 4.30
N LYS A 62 24.00 24.53 3.34
CA LYS A 62 25.41 24.62 2.98
C LYS A 62 25.78 25.99 2.40
N ASP A 63 24.90 26.58 1.59
CA ASP A 63 25.12 27.89 1.00
C ASP A 63 25.15 28.98 2.09
N GLU A 64 24.22 28.92 3.05
CA GLU A 64 24.24 29.78 4.25
C GLU A 64 25.43 29.50 5.19
N ALA A 65 25.88 28.24 5.29
CA ALA A 65 26.96 27.78 6.19
C ALA A 65 28.33 28.40 5.88
N THR A 66 28.55 28.92 4.67
CA THR A 66 29.76 29.71 4.37
C THR A 66 29.88 30.93 5.32
N ARG A 67 28.77 31.33 5.97
CA ARG A 67 28.72 32.44 6.92
C ARG A 67 28.69 32.04 8.41
N ARG A 68 28.30 30.81 8.80
CA ARG A 68 28.24 30.34 10.21
C ARG A 68 28.44 28.82 10.36
N GLN A 69 28.91 28.41 11.53
CA GLN A 69 29.48 27.10 11.92
C GLN A 69 28.47 25.92 11.91
N VAL A 70 28.01 25.49 10.72
CA VAL A 70 26.93 24.48 10.52
C VAL A 70 27.44 23.05 10.19
N HIS A 71 28.75 22.78 10.33
CA HIS A 71 29.35 21.47 9.99
C HIS A 71 28.67 20.25 10.64
N ILE A 72 28.12 20.43 11.85
CA ILE A 72 27.42 19.39 12.61
C ILE A 72 26.13 18.94 11.89
N ILE A 73 25.33 19.88 11.37
CA ILE A 73 24.06 19.55 10.69
C ILE A 73 24.33 18.73 9.42
N GLN A 74 25.39 19.04 8.68
CA GLN A 74 25.76 18.28 7.48
C GLN A 74 26.17 16.83 7.81
N GLN A 75 26.89 16.61 8.91
CA GLN A 75 27.23 15.25 9.35
C GLN A 75 25.97 14.45 9.70
N HIS A 76 25.02 15.06 10.42
CA HIS A 76 23.75 14.41 10.75
C HIS A 76 22.91 14.10 9.50
N LEU A 77 22.82 15.02 8.53
CA LEU A 77 22.10 14.76 7.28
C LEU A 77 22.72 13.63 6.45
N ARG A 78 24.06 13.52 6.44
CA ARG A 78 24.74 12.41 5.78
C ARG A 78 24.47 11.07 6.45
N ALA A 79 24.53 11.01 7.78
CA ALA A 79 24.20 9.80 8.53
C ALA A 79 22.74 9.39 8.28
N LEU A 80 21.83 10.36 8.38
CA LEU A 80 20.40 10.17 8.15
C LEU A 80 20.11 9.67 6.73
N SER A 81 20.79 10.21 5.72
CA SER A 81 20.70 9.73 4.33
C SER A 81 21.05 8.24 4.20
N GLY A 82 22.11 7.79 4.88
CA GLY A 82 22.48 6.37 4.90
C GLY A 82 21.45 5.48 5.60
N ASP A 83 20.85 5.96 6.69
CA ASP A 83 19.74 5.28 7.37
C ASP A 83 18.51 5.16 6.46
N PHE A 84 18.15 6.22 5.76
CA PHE A 84 17.03 6.23 4.83
C PHE A 84 17.24 5.30 3.64
N GLY A 85 18.46 5.20 3.10
CA GLY A 85 18.76 4.24 2.04
C GLY A 85 18.51 2.79 2.48
N ARG A 86 18.97 2.42 3.67
CA ARG A 86 18.71 1.07 4.24
C ARG A 86 17.23 0.85 4.54
N PHE A 87 16.54 1.88 5.01
CA PHE A 87 15.12 1.83 5.28
C PHE A 87 14.31 1.60 3.99
N GLN A 88 14.61 2.37 2.95
CA GLN A 88 13.99 2.26 1.63
C GLN A 88 14.14 0.85 1.07
N GLU A 89 15.35 0.27 1.09
CA GLU A 89 15.58 -1.10 0.60
C GLU A 89 14.71 -2.14 1.33
N ARG A 90 14.54 -1.99 2.65
CA ARG A 90 13.70 -2.89 3.46
C ARG A 90 12.21 -2.71 3.14
N MET A 91 11.75 -1.48 2.93
CA MET A 91 10.37 -1.19 2.56
C MET A 91 10.04 -1.66 1.15
N ASP A 92 10.96 -1.53 0.19
CA ASP A 92 10.79 -2.04 -1.17
C ASP A 92 10.62 -3.57 -1.16
N LYS A 93 11.39 -4.27 -0.33
CA LYS A 93 11.24 -5.72 -0.13
C LYS A 93 9.88 -6.07 0.47
N LEU A 94 9.42 -5.30 1.45
CA LEU A 94 8.11 -5.52 2.07
C LEU A 94 6.96 -5.30 1.08
N ALA A 95 6.98 -4.21 0.32
CA ALA A 95 5.97 -3.91 -0.70
C ALA A 95 5.86 -5.06 -1.71
N LYS A 96 7.00 -5.55 -2.23
CA LYS A 96 7.04 -6.70 -3.14
C LYS A 96 6.40 -7.96 -2.54
N HIS A 97 6.64 -8.23 -1.26
CA HIS A 97 6.05 -9.39 -0.59
C HIS A 97 4.53 -9.25 -0.40
N ILE A 98 4.03 -8.04 -0.12
CA ILE A 98 2.58 -7.79 -0.02
C ILE A 98 1.92 -7.99 -1.38
N ASP A 99 2.51 -7.47 -2.46
CA ASP A 99 1.99 -7.66 -3.82
C ASP A 99 1.98 -9.14 -4.24
N LEU A 100 2.99 -9.90 -3.80
CA LEU A 100 3.03 -11.34 -4.01
C LEU A 100 1.90 -12.03 -3.24
N ALA A 101 1.77 -11.77 -1.94
CA ALA A 101 0.71 -12.34 -1.12
C ALA A 101 -0.69 -12.00 -1.66
N HIS A 102 -0.90 -10.78 -2.15
CA HIS A 102 -2.17 -10.39 -2.76
C HIS A 102 -2.46 -11.18 -4.05
N ARG A 103 -1.45 -11.42 -4.89
CA ARG A 103 -1.59 -12.28 -6.07
C ARG A 103 -1.93 -13.71 -5.68
N ASP A 104 -1.25 -14.26 -4.69
CA ASP A 104 -1.50 -15.62 -4.21
C ASP A 104 -2.94 -15.78 -3.70
N VAL A 105 -3.45 -14.80 -2.93
CA VAL A 105 -4.85 -14.79 -2.47
C VAL A 105 -5.82 -14.81 -3.65
N LYS A 106 -5.54 -14.07 -4.73
CA LYS A 106 -6.39 -14.05 -5.93
C LYS A 106 -6.40 -15.40 -6.65
N GLU A 107 -5.27 -16.08 -6.72
CA GLU A 107 -5.17 -17.43 -7.31
C GLU A 107 -5.92 -18.47 -6.49
N VAL A 108 -5.79 -18.42 -5.16
CA VAL A 108 -6.55 -19.26 -4.23
C VAL A 108 -8.04 -19.02 -4.39
N HIS A 109 -8.49 -17.76 -4.45
CA HIS A 109 -9.89 -17.42 -4.65
C HIS A 109 -10.43 -17.96 -5.99
N THR A 110 -9.65 -17.83 -7.06
CA THR A 110 -10.00 -18.38 -8.37
C THR A 110 -10.14 -19.90 -8.32
N SER A 111 -9.22 -20.58 -7.63
CA SER A 111 -9.24 -22.03 -7.46
C SER A 111 -10.44 -22.48 -6.63
N ALA A 112 -10.73 -21.80 -5.53
CA ALA A 112 -11.91 -22.04 -4.70
C ALA A 112 -13.21 -21.88 -5.49
N GLY A 113 -13.34 -20.83 -6.32
CA GLY A 113 -14.49 -20.64 -7.20
C GLY A 113 -14.65 -21.76 -8.24
N LYS A 114 -13.54 -22.24 -8.83
CA LYS A 114 -13.56 -23.41 -9.73
C LYS A 114 -14.00 -24.69 -9.01
N ILE A 115 -13.56 -24.91 -7.77
CA ILE A 115 -13.97 -26.07 -6.96
C ILE A 115 -15.47 -25.99 -6.65
N SER A 116 -15.95 -24.85 -6.14
CA SER A 116 -17.37 -24.65 -5.79
C SER A 116 -18.29 -24.83 -7.01
N SER A 117 -17.91 -24.28 -8.17
CA SER A 117 -18.69 -24.46 -9.40
C SER A 117 -18.74 -25.90 -9.90
N ARG A 118 -17.67 -26.69 -9.70
CA ARG A 118 -17.67 -28.14 -10.00
C ARG A 118 -18.59 -28.91 -9.05
N PHE A 119 -18.55 -28.62 -7.75
CA PHE A 119 -19.46 -29.24 -6.78
C PHE A 119 -20.93 -28.96 -7.13
N THR A 120 -21.26 -27.70 -7.46
CA THR A 120 -22.63 -27.33 -7.86
C THR A 120 -23.08 -28.08 -9.11
N LYS A 121 -22.17 -28.36 -10.06
CA LYS A 121 -22.48 -29.17 -11.25
C LYS A 121 -22.72 -30.64 -10.90
N ILE A 122 -21.93 -31.22 -9.99
CA ILE A 122 -22.10 -32.61 -9.55
C ILE A 122 -23.45 -32.76 -8.84
N GLU A 123 -23.77 -31.86 -7.91
CA GLU A 123 -25.05 -31.87 -7.20
C GLU A 123 -26.25 -31.78 -8.17
N LYS A 124 -26.15 -30.95 -9.22
CA LYS A 124 -27.18 -30.89 -10.26
C LYS A 124 -27.32 -32.18 -11.07
N VAL A 125 -26.22 -32.85 -11.41
CA VAL A 125 -26.25 -34.12 -12.14
C VAL A 125 -26.85 -35.24 -11.26
N GLU A 126 -26.51 -35.29 -9.97
CA GLU A 126 -27.11 -36.26 -9.03
C GLU A 126 -28.62 -36.04 -8.84
N LEU A 127 -29.09 -34.79 -8.85
CA LEU A 127 -30.52 -34.47 -8.81
C LEU A 127 -31.24 -34.91 -10.10
N GLU A 128 -30.63 -34.70 -11.27
CA GLU A 128 -31.18 -35.14 -12.56
C GLU A 128 -31.22 -36.68 -12.68
N ASP A 129 -30.19 -37.40 -12.22
CA ASP A 129 -30.17 -38.86 -12.19
C ASP A 129 -31.18 -39.45 -11.17
N GLY A 130 -31.39 -38.78 -10.04
CA GLY A 130 -32.40 -39.14 -9.04
C GLY A 130 -33.84 -38.96 -9.51
N GLU A 131 -34.12 -37.89 -10.26
CA GLU A 131 -35.43 -37.66 -10.91
C GLU A 131 -35.70 -38.67 -12.04
N GLN A 132 -34.68 -39.07 -12.82
CA GLN A 132 -34.85 -40.10 -13.85
C GLN A 132 -35.10 -41.49 -13.25
N THR A 133 -34.46 -41.81 -12.13
CA THR A 133 -34.64 -43.11 -11.44
C THR A 133 -36.03 -43.22 -10.81
N THR A 134 -36.56 -42.13 -10.24
CA THR A 134 -37.92 -42.10 -9.68
C THR A 134 -39.02 -42.05 -10.75
N ALA A 135 -38.79 -41.39 -11.88
CA ALA A 135 -39.70 -41.40 -13.02
C ALA A 135 -39.80 -42.77 -13.73
N GLY A 136 -38.72 -43.57 -13.73
CA GLY A 136 -38.73 -44.94 -14.25
C GLY A 136 -39.52 -45.91 -13.37
N LEU A 137 -39.39 -45.80 -12.04
CA LEU A 137 -40.07 -46.69 -11.07
C LEU A 137 -41.58 -46.48 -10.98
N LEU A 138 -42.09 -45.28 -11.33
CA LEU A 138 -43.53 -44.99 -11.35
C LEU A 138 -44.23 -45.52 -12.61
N LYS A 139 -43.50 -45.67 -13.72
CA LYS A 139 -44.05 -46.11 -15.01
C LYS A 139 -44.31 -47.63 -15.09
N ASP A 140 -43.59 -48.43 -14.30
CA ASP A 140 -43.75 -49.89 -14.25
C ASP A 140 -44.90 -50.35 -13.31
N SER A 141 -45.69 -49.41 -12.77
CA SER A 141 -46.81 -49.72 -11.84
C SER A 141 -48.21 -49.47 -12.41
N GLU A 142 -48.32 -49.12 -13.70
CA GLU A 142 -49.60 -48.88 -14.40
C GLU A 142 -49.97 -49.94 -15.47
N ASP A 143 -49.25 -51.06 -15.56
CA ASP A 143 -49.65 -52.24 -16.36
C ASP A 143 -50.40 -53.31 -15.53
#